data_AF-A0A940G0M4-F1
#
_entry.id   AF-A0A940G0M4-F1
#
_cell.length_a   1.000
_cell.length_b   1.000
_cell.length_c   1.000
_cell.angle_alpha   90.00
_cell.angle_beta   90.00
_cell.angle_gamma   90.00
#
_symmetry.space_group_name_H-M   'P 1'
#
loop_
_entity.id
_entity.type
_entity.pdbx_description
1 polymer ?
#
loop_
_entity_poly.entity_id
_entity_poly.type
_entity_poly.pdbx_seq_one_letter_code
_entity_poly.pdbx_strand_id
1 'polypeptide(L)' 'MSDTAIAADQLRLFIERIERLEEEKKGIADDIRDVYSEAKSTGYDAKTMRAIVRLRKMEKHDRMEAEALLETYKAALGLD' A
#
# COMPACT_ATOMS: atom_id res chain seq x y z
N MET A 1 15.49 -42.74 -7.13
CA MET A 1 15.37 -41.72 -6.06
C MET A 1 15.98 -40.41 -6.54
N SER A 2 15.48 -39.82 -7.63
CA SER A 2 16.14 -38.67 -8.29
C SER A 2 15.19 -37.51 -8.51
N ASP A 3 14.01 -37.73 -9.09
CA ASP A 3 13.22 -36.61 -9.62
C ASP A 3 12.36 -35.93 -8.54
N THR A 4 11.83 -36.70 -7.59
CA THR A 4 11.08 -36.16 -6.45
C THR A 4 11.97 -35.37 -5.50
N ALA A 5 13.25 -35.74 -5.37
CA ALA A 5 14.22 -35.04 -4.54
C ALA A 5 14.59 -33.67 -5.16
N ILE A 6 14.85 -33.65 -6.47
CA ILE A 6 15.12 -32.40 -7.22
C ILE A 6 13.91 -31.44 -7.16
N ALA A 7 12.69 -31.97 -7.30
CA ALA A 7 11.46 -31.17 -7.18
C ALA A 7 11.27 -30.58 -5.76
N ALA A 8 11.62 -31.35 -4.72
CA ALA A 8 11.56 -30.88 -3.34
C ALA A 8 12.58 -29.77 -3.04
N ASP A 9 13.79 -29.86 -3.60
CA ASP A 9 14.83 -28.84 -3.42
C ASP A 9 14.47 -27.53 -4.13
N GLN A 10 13.91 -27.60 -5.34
CA GLN A 10 13.43 -26.40 -6.05
C GLN A 10 12.28 -25.72 -5.30
N LEU A 11 11.34 -26.50 -4.75
CA LEU A 11 10.26 -25.96 -3.92
C LEU A 11 10.81 -25.27 -2.66
N ARG A 12 11.78 -25.89 -1.98
CA ARG A 12 12.43 -25.29 -0.80
C ARG A 12 13.05 -23.93 -1.12
N LEU A 13 13.80 -23.83 -2.22
CA LEU A 13 14.43 -22.57 -2.64
C LEU A 13 13.39 -21.46 -2.93
N PHE A 14 12.24 -21.80 -3.52
CA PHE A 14 11.16 -20.83 -3.71
C PHE A 14 10.57 -20.37 -2.38
N ILE A 15 10.33 -21.29 -1.44
CA ILE A 15 9.79 -20.98 -0.11
C ILE A 15 10.74 -20.04 0.64
N GLU A 16 12.02 -20.41 0.76
CA GLU A 16 13.02 -19.60 1.47
C GLU A 16 13.14 -18.19 0.88
N ARG A 17 13.07 -18.07 -0.45
CA ARG A 17 13.08 -16.77 -1.13
C ARG A 17 11.84 -15.94 -0.79
N ILE A 18 10.65 -16.56 -0.73
CA ILE A 18 9.40 -15.88 -0.37
C ILE A 18 9.44 -15.45 1.10
N GLU A 19 9.90 -16.29 2.01
CA GLU A 19 10.01 -15.98 3.43
C GLU A 19 10.92 -14.76 3.67
N ARG A 20 12.08 -14.72 2.99
CA ARG A 20 12.95 -13.54 3.04
C ARG A 20 12.26 -12.28 2.54
N LEU A 21 11.54 -12.36 1.42
CA LEU A 21 10.80 -11.22 0.85
C LEU A 21 9.66 -10.75 1.75
N GLU A 22 8.97 -11.66 2.46
CA GLU A 22 7.94 -11.29 3.43
C GLU A 22 8.54 -10.60 4.67
N GLU A 23 9.72 -11.02 5.14
CA GLU A 23 10.41 -10.31 6.23
C GLU A 23 10.88 -8.91 5.80
N GLU A 24 11.44 -8.77 4.60
CA GLU A 24 11.80 -7.45 4.03
C GLU A 24 10.57 -6.53 3.91
N LYS A 25 9.46 -7.07 3.40
CA LYS A 25 8.18 -6.35 3.29
C LYS A 25 7.63 -5.94 4.66
N LYS A 26 7.78 -6.79 5.68
CA LYS A 26 7.39 -6.47 7.05
C LYS A 26 8.22 -5.31 7.61
N GLY A 27 9.55 -5.36 7.44
CA GLY A 27 10.43 -4.25 7.83
C GLY A 27 10.02 -2.92 7.18
N ILE A 28 9.78 -2.92 5.87
CA ILE A 28 9.30 -1.73 5.15
C ILE A 28 7.93 -1.25 5.68
N ALA A 29 7.03 -2.19 6.01
CA ALA A 29 5.72 -1.85 6.54
C ALA A 29 5.80 -1.25 7.96
N ASP A 30 6.75 -1.69 8.78
CA ASP A 30 7.05 -1.14 10.09
C ASP A 30 7.64 0.28 9.95
N ASP A 31 8.63 0.48 9.08
CA ASP A 31 9.21 1.81 8.80
C ASP A 31 8.13 2.82 8.33
N ILE A 32 7.23 2.40 7.43
CA ILE A 32 6.11 3.24 6.99
C ILE A 32 5.20 3.61 8.17
N ARG A 33 4.96 2.67 9.10
CA ARG A 33 4.13 2.92 10.28
C ARG A 33 4.80 3.93 11.21
N ASP A 34 6.10 3.84 11.39
CA ASP A 34 6.86 4.75 12.23
C ASP A 34 6.83 6.17 11.68
N VAL A 35 6.99 6.36 10.36
CA VAL A 35 6.84 7.68 9.70
C VAL A 35 5.45 8.28 9.94
N TYR A 36 4.37 7.49 9.83
CA TYR A 36 3.03 8.00 10.14
C TYR A 36 2.84 8.32 11.63
N SER A 37 3.52 7.59 12.51
CA SER A 37 3.46 7.80 13.97
C SER A 37 4.23 9.04 14.39
N GLU A 38 5.39 9.28 13.78
CA GLU A 38 6.16 10.52 13.92
C GLU A 38 5.34 11.71 13.42
N ALA A 39 4.78 11.64 12.22
CA ALA A 39 3.96 12.70 11.66
C ALA A 39 2.76 13.04 12.57
N LYS A 40 2.11 12.02 13.15
CA LYS A 40 1.04 12.21 14.14
C LYS A 40 1.53 12.93 15.40
N SER A 41 2.71 12.58 15.88
CA SER A 41 3.33 13.20 17.07
C SER A 41 3.72 14.66 16.82
N THR A 42 4.05 15.00 15.57
CA THR A 42 4.33 16.37 15.10
C THR A 42 3.05 17.18 14.82
N GLY A 43 1.87 16.57 14.90
CA GLY A 43 0.57 17.24 14.76
C GLY A 43 -0.13 17.07 13.41
N TYR A 44 0.37 16.22 12.52
CA TYR A 44 -0.30 15.90 11.25
C TYR A 44 -1.38 14.83 11.41
N ASP A 45 -2.47 14.93 10.65
CA ASP A 45 -3.48 13.87 10.60
C ASP A 45 -3.03 12.71 9.68
N ALA A 46 -2.59 11.62 10.30
CA ALA A 46 -2.10 10.44 9.57
C ALA A 46 -3.16 9.80 8.66
N LYS A 47 -4.47 9.93 8.97
CA LYS A 47 -5.55 9.41 8.13
C LYS A 47 -5.61 10.15 6.79
N THR A 48 -5.57 11.48 6.83
CA THR A 48 -5.54 12.35 5.64
C THR A 48 -4.26 12.13 4.85
N MET A 49 -3.09 12.01 5.51
CA MET A 49 -1.84 11.70 4.82
C MET A 49 -1.93 10.38 4.03
N ARG A 50 -2.51 9.32 4.61
CA ARG A 50 -2.73 8.05 3.88
C ARG A 50 -3.65 8.21 2.68
N ALA A 51 -4.66 9.07 2.77
CA ALA A 51 -5.51 9.41 1.63
C ALA A 51 -4.72 10.12 0.52
N ILE A 52 -3.88 11.09 0.87
CA ILE A 52 -2.98 11.78 -0.08
C ILE A 52 -2.02 10.79 -0.74
N VAL A 53 -1.39 9.87 0.01
CA VAL A 53 -0.50 8.86 -0.56
C VAL A 53 -1.24 7.95 -1.55
N ARG A 54 -2.49 7.56 -1.25
CA ARG A 54 -3.33 6.82 -2.21
C ARG A 54 -3.61 7.64 -3.47
N LEU A 55 -4.03 8.89 -3.33
CA LEU A 55 -4.28 9.77 -4.47
C LEU A 55 -3.02 9.91 -5.33
N ARG A 56 -1.85 10.12 -4.73
CA ARG A 56 -0.58 10.27 -5.46
C ARG A 56 -0.16 9.02 -6.25
N LYS A 57 -0.68 7.83 -5.91
CA LYS A 57 -0.44 6.59 -6.66
C LYS A 57 -1.34 6.43 -7.90
N MET A 58 -2.42 7.19 -7.99
CA MET A 58 -3.34 7.15 -9.13
C MET A 58 -2.80 7.99 -10.30
N GLU A 59 -3.22 7.66 -11.52
CA GLU A 59 -2.94 8.50 -12.68
C GLU A 59 -3.66 9.85 -12.57
N LYS A 60 -3.09 10.88 -13.21
CA LYS A 60 -3.63 12.24 -13.10
C LYS A 60 -5.07 12.34 -13.62
N HIS A 61 -5.38 11.68 -14.73
CA HIS A 61 -6.71 11.73 -15.33
C HIS A 61 -7.75 11.02 -14.48
N ASP A 62 -7.43 9.83 -13.95
CA ASP A 62 -8.30 9.10 -13.00
C ASP A 62 -8.67 9.94 -11.78
N ARG A 63 -7.69 10.67 -11.22
CA ARG A 63 -7.95 11.59 -10.09
C ARG A 63 -8.91 12.71 -10.48
N MET A 64 -8.70 13.33 -11.64
CA MET A 64 -9.54 14.44 -12.11
C MET A 64 -10.97 13.98 -12.37
N GLU A 65 -11.15 12.80 -12.97
CA GLU A 65 -12.46 12.22 -13.20
C GLU A 65 -13.18 11.90 -11.87
N ALA A 66 -12.49 11.25 -10.93
CA ALA A 66 -13.04 10.94 -9.62
C ALA A 66 -13.42 12.21 -8.83
N GLU A 67 -12.61 13.26 -8.90
CA GLU A 67 -12.88 14.55 -8.26
C GLU A 67 -14.09 15.25 -8.90
N ALA A 68 -14.19 15.27 -10.24
CA ALA A 68 -15.34 15.83 -10.93
C ALA A 68 -16.66 15.11 -10.58
N LEU A 69 -16.63 13.77 -10.49
CA LEU A 69 -17.78 12.98 -10.06
C LEU A 69 -18.15 13.26 -8.60
N LEU A 70 -17.15 13.34 -7.71
CA LEU A 70 -17.38 13.63 -6.30
C LEU A 70 -18.04 15.01 -6.11
N GLU A 71 -17.54 16.04 -6.79
CA GLU A 71 -18.12 17.38 -6.73
C GLU A 71 -19.55 17.40 -7.27
N THR A 72 -19.82 16.69 -8.37
CA THR A 72 -21.18 16.53 -8.91
C THR A 72 -22.13 15.92 -7.87
N TYR A 73 -21.68 14.90 -7.14
CA TYR A 73 -22.50 14.25 -6.12
C TYR A 73 -22.67 15.09 -4.86
N LYS A 74 -21.65 15.83 -4.43
CA LYS A 74 -21.76 16.77 -3.30
C LYS A 74 -22.80 17.85 -3.60
N ALA A 75 -22.73 18.48 -4.76
CA ALA A 75 -23.68 19.50 -5.19
C ALA A 75 -25.11 18.94 -5.26
N ALA A 76 -25.29 17.73 -5.81
CA ALA A 76 -26.60 17.08 -5.86
C ALA A 76 -27.19 16.76 -4.47
N LEU A 77 -26.33 16.56 -3.47
CA LEU A 77 -26.71 16.24 -2.09
C LEU A 77 -26.68 17.46 -1.15
N GLY A 78 -26.28 18.64 -1.64
CA GLY A 78 -26.13 19.86 -0.83
C GLY A 78 -25.03 19.78 0.22
N LEU A 79 -23.90 19.12 -0.10
CA LEU A 79 -22.74 18.94 0.78
C LEU A 79 -21.62 19.99 0.54
N ASP A 80 -22.01 21.17 0.06
CA ASP A 80 -21.11 22.26 -0.36
C ASP A 80 -20.66 23.15 0.82
#